data_AF-A0A349HU18-F1
#
_entry.id   AF-A0A349HU18-F1
#
_cell.length_a   1.000
_cell.length_b   1.000
_cell.length_c   1.000
_cell.angle_alpha   90.00
_cell.angle_beta   90.00
_cell.angle_gamma   90.00
#
_symmetry.space_group_name_H-M   'P 1'
#
loop_
_entity.id
_entity.type
_entity.pdbx_description
1 polymer ?
#
loop_
_entity_poly.entity_id
_entity_poly.type
_entity_poly.pdbx_seq_one_letter_code
_entity_poly.pdbx_strand_id
1 'polypeptide(L)'
;MKTNCPQCNKSTESKYSEKEELYYFYCTDCKIGGKGKTEKEAEKEFKKQGDKLTTTAIIERPKNKNEFALYVQQHKNKFVENAPLWADKVYTRKMYEQNEKYVLSADFKDAWNTPEGQESIVEAFNSANEICATLGQMGDIVPFGKTVEFIPDFQAFNFALTEGDNAPFKRIAVDVLHENDQYDLHSDKEGNFIFEFKKIGFPRGEIIGVIVRGWLSDKDICIGKAYDIKTLMGKAEQHSKGYQYYLKDMSDLRKAQSEGKDYITKGDKKIYEKDIVSPYVGANASEMLSKLAGKSFFRPYMKTRNARAMK
;
A
#
# COMPACT_ATOMS: atom_id res chain seq x y z
N MET A 1 -2.99 18.06 39.16
CA MET A 1 -4.24 17.48 38.58
C MET A 1 -3.94 16.64 37.33
N LYS A 2 -4.68 15.55 37.07
CA LYS A 2 -4.58 14.78 35.81
C LYS A 2 -5.83 15.03 34.94
N THR A 3 -5.64 15.09 33.63
CA THR A 3 -6.74 15.14 32.65
C THR A 3 -6.35 14.35 31.41
N ASN A 4 -7.31 14.02 30.54
CA ASN A 4 -7.00 13.37 29.28
C ASN A 4 -6.83 14.40 28.18
N CYS A 5 -5.84 14.20 27.30
CA CYS A 5 -5.67 14.99 26.09
C CYS A 5 -6.96 14.91 25.26
N PRO A 6 -7.56 16.04 24.88
CA PRO A 6 -8.82 16.03 24.15
C PRO A 6 -8.69 15.43 22.74
N GLN A 7 -7.47 15.30 22.19
CA GLN A 7 -7.22 14.74 20.85
C GLN A 7 -6.85 13.25 20.85
N CYS A 8 -5.99 12.79 21.77
CA CYS A 8 -5.51 11.40 21.77
C CYS A 8 -5.93 10.59 23.00
N ASN A 9 -6.73 11.18 23.89
CA ASN A 9 -7.22 10.59 25.14
C ASN A 9 -6.13 10.07 26.12
N LYS A 10 -4.85 10.36 25.86
CA LYS A 10 -3.77 10.03 26.79
C LYS A 10 -3.80 10.91 28.03
N SER A 11 -3.55 10.31 29.19
CA SER A 11 -3.47 11.04 30.45
C SER A 11 -2.30 12.02 30.43
N THR A 12 -2.56 13.26 30.85
CA THR A 12 -1.63 14.38 30.92
C THR A 12 -1.73 15.01 32.31
N GLU A 13 -0.60 15.35 32.90
CA GLU A 13 -0.51 15.99 34.21
C GLU A 13 -0.27 17.49 34.09
N SER A 14 -0.85 18.25 35.01
CA SER A 14 -0.56 19.68 35.14
C SER A 14 0.88 19.89 35.60
N LYS A 15 1.54 20.92 35.06
CA LYS A 15 2.82 21.43 35.54
C LYS A 15 2.69 22.90 35.87
N TYR A 16 3.27 23.33 37.00
CA TYR A 16 3.34 24.75 37.37
C TYR A 16 4.70 25.32 36.94
N SER A 17 4.70 26.51 36.36
CA SER A 17 5.93 27.26 36.04
C SER A 17 6.09 28.40 37.04
N GLU A 18 7.11 28.32 37.90
CA GLU A 18 7.45 29.41 38.83
C GLU A 18 7.86 30.69 38.10
N LYS A 19 8.46 30.56 36.90
CA LYS A 19 8.92 31.71 36.09
C LYS A 19 7.76 32.49 35.47
N GLU A 20 6.69 31.81 35.10
CA GLU A 20 5.55 32.41 34.40
C GLU A 20 4.31 32.53 35.29
N GLU A 21 4.37 32.02 36.53
CA GLU A 21 3.25 31.98 37.50
C GLU A 21 1.96 31.38 36.92
N LEU A 22 2.10 30.33 36.11
CA LEU A 22 1.01 29.69 35.37
C LEU A 22 1.07 28.16 35.46
N TYR A 23 -0.11 27.55 35.36
CA TYR A 23 -0.29 26.11 35.19
C TYR A 23 -0.39 25.76 33.70
N TYR A 24 0.17 24.60 33.34
CA TYR A 24 0.24 24.09 31.98
C TYR A 24 -0.27 22.66 31.90
N PHE A 25 -1.08 22.37 30.88
CA PHE A 25 -1.23 21.03 30.33
C PHE A 25 -0.62 20.99 28.94
N TYR A 26 0.17 19.96 28.64
CA TYR A 26 0.78 19.80 27.33
C TYR A 26 0.83 18.33 26.92
N CYS A 27 0.26 18.02 25.76
CA CYS A 27 0.35 16.69 25.18
C CYS A 27 1.58 16.61 24.27
N THR A 28 2.57 15.80 24.62
CA THR A 28 3.79 15.63 23.83
C THR A 28 3.56 15.01 22.46
N ASP A 29 2.52 14.19 22.33
CA ASP A 29 2.14 13.52 21.07
C ASP A 29 1.37 14.44 20.13
N CYS A 30 0.36 15.14 20.66
CA CYS A 30 -0.51 16.02 19.86
C CYS A 30 0.05 17.45 19.71
N LYS A 31 1.11 17.79 20.45
CA LYS A 31 1.74 19.12 20.47
C LYS A 31 0.78 20.28 20.79
N ILE A 32 -0.36 19.96 21.42
CA ILE A 32 -1.34 20.94 21.92
C ILE A 32 -1.14 21.18 23.41
N GLY A 33 -1.51 22.38 23.87
CA GLY A 33 -1.37 22.77 25.26
C GLY A 33 -2.35 23.85 25.69
N GLY A 34 -2.63 23.90 26.98
CA GLY A 34 -3.43 24.94 27.61
C GLY A 34 -2.70 25.51 28.81
N LYS A 35 -2.78 26.83 29.00
CA LYS A 35 -2.19 27.52 30.12
C LYS A 35 -3.22 28.39 30.84
N GLY A 36 -3.09 28.54 32.16
CA GLY A 36 -4.02 29.31 32.98
C GLY A 36 -3.46 29.63 34.36
N LYS A 37 -4.06 30.59 35.06
CA LYS A 37 -3.62 30.99 36.40
C LYS A 37 -3.98 29.95 37.46
N THR A 38 -4.93 29.07 37.15
CA THR A 38 -5.29 27.92 37.97
C THR A 38 -5.23 26.63 37.14
N GLU A 39 -5.09 25.48 37.81
CA GLU A 39 -5.15 24.17 37.13
C GLU A 39 -6.46 24.00 36.31
N LYS A 40 -7.59 24.52 36.81
CA LYS A 40 -8.89 24.46 36.11
C LYS A 40 -8.93 25.34 34.85
N GLU A 41 -8.32 26.53 34.90
CA GLU A 41 -8.21 27.40 33.72
C GLU A 41 -7.30 26.79 32.66
N ALA A 42 -6.16 26.25 33.07
CA ALA A 42 -5.25 25.55 32.18
C ALA A 42 -5.94 24.33 31.53
N GLU A 43 -6.73 23.57 32.29
CA GLU A 43 -7.52 22.45 31.75
C GLU A 43 -8.58 22.95 30.75
N LYS A 44 -9.28 24.04 31.05
CA LYS A 44 -10.30 24.60 30.15
C LYS A 44 -9.69 25.05 28.82
N GLU A 45 -8.57 25.76 28.85
CA GLU A 45 -7.84 26.15 27.64
C GLU A 45 -7.26 24.94 26.90
N PHE A 46 -6.80 23.92 27.64
CA PHE A 46 -6.31 22.68 27.05
C PHE A 46 -7.43 21.91 26.33
N LYS A 47 -8.62 21.81 26.94
CA LYS A 47 -9.79 21.14 26.36
C LYS A 47 -10.38 21.89 25.16
N LYS A 48 -10.33 23.22 25.13
CA LYS A 48 -10.72 24.03 23.96
C LYS A 48 -9.88 23.74 22.71
N GLN A 49 -8.65 23.25 22.88
CA GLN A 49 -7.84 22.83 21.72
C GLN A 49 -8.32 21.51 21.08
N GLY A 50 -9.24 20.79 21.75
CA GLY A 50 -9.96 19.65 21.19
C GLY A 50 -10.85 20.02 20.01
N ASP A 51 -11.52 21.18 20.08
CA ASP A 51 -12.53 21.61 19.10
C ASP A 51 -11.99 21.82 17.68
N LYS A 52 -10.67 21.80 17.49
CA LYS A 52 -10.06 21.94 16.16
C LYS A 52 -10.04 20.64 15.34
N LEU A 53 -10.29 19.45 15.90
CA LEU A 53 -10.30 18.17 15.16
C LEU A 53 -10.88 17.01 16.00
N THR A 54 -12.04 17.17 16.65
CA THR A 54 -12.66 16.05 17.40
C THR A 54 -14.13 15.86 17.05
N THR A 55 -14.41 14.88 16.21
CA THR A 55 -15.58 14.04 16.42
C THR A 55 -15.21 12.95 17.43
N THR A 56 -16.00 12.81 18.51
CA THR A 56 -15.95 11.68 19.45
C THR A 56 -16.37 10.35 18.81
N ALA A 57 -16.97 10.40 17.62
CA ALA A 57 -17.28 9.23 16.82
C ALA A 57 -16.00 8.57 16.30
N ILE A 58 -15.88 7.25 16.52
CA ILE A 58 -14.89 6.42 15.84
C ILE A 58 -15.25 6.45 14.35
N ILE A 59 -14.29 6.90 13.53
CA ILE A 59 -14.44 6.90 12.09
C ILE A 59 -14.05 5.51 11.61
N GLU A 60 -15.00 4.73 11.11
CA GLU A 60 -14.69 3.43 10.50
C GLU A 60 -14.44 3.57 8.99
N ARG A 61 -15.17 4.48 8.35
CA ARG A 61 -15.05 4.79 6.92
C ARG A 61 -14.98 6.31 6.72
N PRO A 62 -13.79 6.87 6.45
CA PRO A 62 -13.63 8.29 6.19
C PRO A 62 -14.28 8.66 4.84
N LYS A 63 -15.10 9.70 4.84
CA LYS A 63 -15.82 10.16 3.64
C LYS A 63 -15.05 11.19 2.83
N ASN A 64 -14.01 11.78 3.42
CA ASN A 64 -13.21 12.84 2.83
C ASN A 64 -11.81 12.87 3.46
N LYS A 65 -10.93 13.71 2.91
CA LYS A 65 -9.54 13.85 3.37
C LYS A 65 -9.43 14.25 4.86
N ASN A 66 -10.32 15.09 5.37
CA ASN A 66 -10.28 15.52 6.77
C ASN A 66 -10.65 14.37 7.72
N GLU A 67 -11.71 13.63 7.39
CA GLU A 67 -12.09 12.41 8.11
C GLU A 67 -11.02 11.33 8.01
N PHE A 68 -10.28 11.27 6.90
CA PHE A 68 -9.17 10.33 6.74
C PHE A 68 -8.01 10.63 7.69
N ALA A 69 -7.61 11.90 7.82
CA ALA A 69 -6.59 12.30 8.80
C ALA A 69 -7.01 11.91 10.22
N LEU A 70 -8.28 12.13 10.58
CA LEU A 70 -8.83 11.69 11.86
C LEU A 70 -8.85 10.17 12.02
N TYR A 71 -9.26 9.44 10.99
CA TYR A 71 -9.21 7.97 10.95
C TYR A 71 -7.80 7.46 11.25
N VAL A 72 -6.78 7.99 10.56
CA VAL A 72 -5.39 7.60 10.75
C VAL A 72 -4.94 7.90 12.18
N GLN A 73 -5.25 9.07 12.72
CA GLN A 73 -4.90 9.42 14.11
C GLN A 73 -5.54 8.47 15.13
N GLN A 74 -6.83 8.14 14.97
CA GLN A 74 -7.56 7.22 15.85
C GLN A 74 -6.96 5.80 15.81
N HIS A 75 -6.45 5.37 14.65
CA HIS A 75 -5.93 4.01 14.45
C HIS A 75 -4.41 3.90 14.60
N LYS A 76 -3.68 5.01 14.72
CA LYS A 76 -2.20 5.03 14.73
C LYS A 76 -1.57 4.13 15.78
N ASN A 77 -2.04 4.20 17.03
CA ASN A 77 -1.48 3.38 18.11
C ASN A 77 -1.76 1.90 17.86
N LYS A 78 -3.00 1.57 17.47
CA LYS A 78 -3.40 0.20 17.10
C LYS A 78 -2.55 -0.31 15.94
N PHE A 79 -2.27 0.53 14.94
CA PHE A 79 -1.41 0.14 13.84
C PHE A 79 0.03 -0.14 14.30
N VAL A 80 0.64 0.74 15.08
CA VAL A 80 2.01 0.54 15.58
C VAL A 80 2.12 -0.67 16.52
N GLU A 81 1.06 -0.96 17.29
CA GLU A 81 0.99 -2.15 18.14
C GLU A 81 0.83 -3.45 17.34
N ASN A 82 0.04 -3.41 16.25
CA ASN A 82 -0.20 -4.57 15.37
C ASN A 82 0.78 -4.64 14.20
N ALA A 83 1.70 -3.69 14.08
CA ALA A 83 2.71 -3.71 13.06
C ALA A 83 3.55 -4.97 13.23
N PRO A 84 4.04 -5.57 12.13
CA PRO A 84 4.81 -6.79 12.24
C PRO A 84 6.02 -6.59 13.16
N LEU A 85 6.24 -7.50 14.12
CA LEU A 85 7.32 -7.41 15.13
C LEU A 85 8.72 -7.22 14.55
N TRP A 86 8.91 -7.64 13.30
CA TRP A 86 10.19 -7.52 12.60
C TRP A 86 10.48 -6.11 12.09
N ALA A 87 9.47 -5.24 12.01
CA ALA A 87 9.63 -3.86 11.60
C ALA A 87 9.96 -2.99 12.83
N ASP A 88 10.99 -2.14 12.70
CA ASP A 88 11.32 -1.17 13.75
C ASP A 88 10.13 -0.24 14.03
N LYS A 89 9.79 -0.05 15.32
CA LYS A 89 8.60 0.73 15.72
C LYS A 89 8.74 2.22 15.39
N VAL A 90 9.96 2.77 15.42
CA VAL A 90 10.20 4.17 15.08
C VAL A 90 10.05 4.38 13.58
N TYR A 91 10.62 3.48 12.78
CA TYR A 91 10.45 3.46 11.33
C TYR A 91 8.98 3.29 10.94
N THR A 92 8.28 2.30 11.53
CA THR A 92 6.86 2.04 11.28
C THR A 92 6.00 3.28 11.53
N ARG A 93 6.29 4.03 12.61
CA ARG A 93 5.58 5.27 12.91
C ARG A 93 5.81 6.34 11.84
N LYS A 94 7.07 6.53 11.41
CA LYS A 94 7.43 7.49 10.36
C LYS A 94 6.79 7.11 9.02
N MET A 95 6.84 5.84 8.65
CA MET A 95 6.20 5.30 7.45
C MET A 95 4.69 5.55 7.48
N TYR A 96 4.02 5.27 8.60
CA TYR A 96 2.56 5.50 8.71
C TYR A 96 2.19 6.98 8.51
N GLU A 97 2.99 7.91 9.06
CA GLU A 97 2.83 9.35 8.85
C GLU A 97 3.14 9.79 7.41
N GLN A 98 4.11 9.16 6.75
CA GLN A 98 4.42 9.40 5.35
C GLN A 98 3.29 8.91 4.43
N ASN A 99 2.75 7.73 4.71
CA ASN A 99 1.64 7.15 3.97
C ASN A 99 0.36 8.01 4.12
N GLU A 100 0.12 8.55 5.31
CA GLU A 100 -0.97 9.52 5.53
C GLU A 100 -0.80 10.75 4.63
N LYS A 101 0.39 11.36 4.65
CA LYS A 101 0.71 12.52 3.81
C LYS A 101 0.53 12.22 2.32
N TYR A 102 0.95 11.04 1.89
CA TYR A 102 0.75 10.59 0.50
C TYR A 102 -0.73 10.64 0.13
N VAL A 103 -1.61 9.96 0.88
CA VAL A 103 -3.06 9.91 0.59
C VAL A 103 -3.70 11.30 0.63
N LEU A 104 -3.31 12.14 1.59
CA LEU A 104 -3.84 13.50 1.71
C LEU A 104 -3.39 14.39 0.54
N SER A 105 -2.19 14.17 0.01
CA SER A 105 -1.65 14.93 -1.12
C SER A 105 -2.15 14.44 -2.50
N ALA A 106 -2.48 13.16 -2.62
CA ALA A 106 -2.86 12.56 -3.89
C ALA A 106 -4.22 13.06 -4.41
N ASP A 107 -4.35 13.13 -5.75
CA ASP A 107 -5.60 13.48 -6.41
C ASP A 107 -6.48 12.24 -6.62
N PHE A 108 -7.28 11.93 -5.59
CA PHE A 108 -8.26 10.85 -5.61
C PHE A 108 -9.69 11.39 -5.63
N LYS A 109 -9.93 12.53 -6.30
CA LYS A 109 -11.23 13.21 -6.28
C LYS A 109 -12.40 12.27 -6.63
N ASP A 110 -12.26 11.46 -7.66
CA ASP A 110 -13.31 10.54 -8.10
C ASP A 110 -13.58 9.42 -7.10
N ALA A 111 -12.54 8.93 -6.43
CA ALA A 111 -12.68 7.90 -5.39
C ALA A 111 -13.27 8.45 -4.08
N TRP A 112 -12.97 9.70 -3.71
CA TRP A 112 -13.60 10.33 -2.54
C TRP A 112 -15.11 10.53 -2.70
N ASN A 113 -15.60 10.61 -3.94
CA ASN A 113 -17.00 10.89 -4.24
C ASN A 113 -17.93 9.68 -4.15
N THR A 114 -17.42 8.45 -3.96
CA THR A 114 -18.27 7.26 -3.83
C THR A 114 -17.93 6.40 -2.61
N PRO A 115 -18.93 5.70 -2.03
CA PRO A 115 -18.68 4.78 -0.92
C PRO A 115 -17.64 3.69 -1.24
N GLU A 116 -17.65 3.15 -2.46
CA GLU A 116 -16.70 2.13 -2.91
C GLU A 116 -15.29 2.70 -3.06
N GLY A 117 -15.18 3.95 -3.53
CA GLY A 117 -13.90 4.63 -3.67
C GLY A 117 -13.28 4.96 -2.31
N GLN A 118 -14.07 5.47 -1.38
CA GLN A 118 -13.66 5.71 0.01
C GLN A 118 -13.14 4.43 0.67
N GLU A 119 -13.83 3.31 0.49
CA GLU A 119 -13.41 2.00 0.98
C GLU A 119 -12.09 1.55 0.34
N SER A 120 -11.95 1.71 -0.99
CA SER A 120 -10.73 1.34 -1.70
C SER A 120 -9.51 2.15 -1.27
N ILE A 121 -9.67 3.42 -0.86
CA ILE A 121 -8.59 4.25 -0.32
C ILE A 121 -8.10 3.68 1.02
N VAL A 122 -9.03 3.33 1.91
CA VAL A 122 -8.70 2.72 3.20
C VAL A 122 -8.05 1.34 3.00
N GLU A 123 -8.58 0.52 2.11
CA GLU A 123 -8.02 -0.80 1.79
C GLU A 123 -6.60 -0.69 1.21
N ALA A 124 -6.38 0.24 0.27
CA ALA A 124 -5.08 0.47 -0.34
C ALA A 124 -4.05 0.98 0.70
N PHE A 125 -4.45 1.93 1.54
CA PHE A 125 -3.62 2.42 2.65
C PHE A 125 -3.27 1.30 3.63
N ASN A 126 -4.25 0.50 4.06
CA ASN A 126 -4.02 -0.61 4.97
C ASN A 126 -3.15 -1.71 4.34
N SER A 127 -3.33 -1.98 3.05
CA SER A 127 -2.52 -2.96 2.31
C SER A 127 -1.04 -2.57 2.23
N ALA A 128 -0.75 -1.28 1.97
CA ALA A 128 0.62 -0.77 2.00
C ALA A 128 1.25 -0.92 3.39
N ASN A 129 0.49 -0.53 4.41
CA ASN A 129 0.90 -0.61 5.80
C ASN A 129 1.08 -2.04 6.32
N GLU A 130 0.28 -3.02 5.86
CA GLU A 130 0.38 -4.44 6.23
C GLU A 130 1.75 -5.04 5.88
N ILE A 131 2.35 -4.58 4.78
CA ILE A 131 3.67 -5.04 4.32
C ILE A 131 4.78 -4.04 4.64
N CYS A 132 4.49 -3.04 5.47
CA CYS A 132 5.40 -1.94 5.80
C CYS A 132 5.99 -1.21 4.58
N ALA A 133 5.18 -1.04 3.52
CA ALA A 133 5.56 -0.28 2.34
C ALA A 133 5.36 1.22 2.57
N THR A 134 6.41 2.00 2.28
CA THR A 134 6.33 3.46 2.20
C THR A 134 5.79 3.87 0.84
N LEU A 135 4.59 4.46 0.80
CA LEU A 135 3.95 4.96 -0.42
C LEU A 135 4.81 6.03 -1.10
N GLY A 136 4.88 6.01 -2.43
CA GLY A 136 5.76 6.88 -3.22
C GLY A 136 7.21 6.41 -3.31
N GLN A 137 7.58 5.33 -2.60
CA GLN A 137 8.94 4.76 -2.62
C GLN A 137 8.93 3.26 -2.92
N MET A 138 8.01 2.53 -2.28
CA MET A 138 7.89 1.07 -2.37
C MET A 138 6.59 0.66 -3.09
N GLY A 139 6.00 1.58 -3.83
CA GLY A 139 4.73 1.42 -4.53
C GLY A 139 3.80 2.60 -4.31
N ASP A 140 2.76 2.65 -5.14
CA ASP A 140 1.84 3.78 -5.20
C ASP A 140 0.39 3.31 -5.09
N ILE A 141 -0.47 4.21 -4.63
CA ILE A 141 -1.91 4.05 -4.76
C ILE A 141 -2.33 4.70 -6.08
N VAL A 142 -2.87 3.89 -6.99
CA VAL A 142 -3.20 4.28 -8.35
C VAL A 142 -4.72 4.34 -8.52
N PRO A 143 -5.29 5.42 -9.07
CA PRO A 143 -6.71 5.51 -9.35
C PRO A 143 -7.11 4.68 -10.57
N PHE A 144 -8.23 3.97 -10.41
CA PHE A 144 -8.91 3.22 -11.45
C PHE A 144 -10.39 3.57 -11.41
N GLY A 145 -10.80 4.50 -12.27
CA GLY A 145 -12.16 5.04 -12.28
C GLY A 145 -12.53 5.69 -10.95
N LYS A 146 -13.55 5.16 -10.26
CA LYS A 146 -14.03 5.65 -8.97
C LYS A 146 -13.40 4.93 -7.77
N THR A 147 -12.37 4.13 -8.00
CA THR A 147 -11.69 3.34 -6.97
C THR A 147 -10.18 3.54 -7.08
N VAL A 148 -9.43 3.13 -6.07
CA VAL A 148 -7.96 3.09 -6.11
C VAL A 148 -7.44 1.71 -5.73
N GLU A 149 -6.23 1.36 -6.16
CA GLU A 149 -5.54 0.13 -5.73
C GLU A 149 -4.10 0.46 -5.34
N PHE A 150 -3.61 -0.16 -4.27
CA PHE A 150 -2.19 -0.15 -3.95
C PHE A 150 -1.43 -1.13 -4.88
N ILE A 151 -0.48 -0.60 -5.62
CA ILE A 151 0.40 -1.33 -6.53
C ILE A 151 1.80 -1.36 -5.90
N PRO A 152 2.19 -2.47 -5.24
CA PRO A 152 3.51 -2.57 -4.61
C PRO A 152 4.61 -2.68 -5.67
N ASP A 153 5.74 -2.03 -5.38
CA ASP A 153 6.97 -2.24 -6.14
C ASP A 153 7.74 -3.45 -5.64
N PHE A 154 8.73 -3.91 -6.43
CA PHE A 154 9.63 -4.97 -6.01
C PHE A 154 10.31 -4.67 -4.66
N GLN A 155 10.60 -3.40 -4.38
CA GLN A 155 11.20 -2.98 -3.12
C GLN A 155 10.31 -3.29 -1.91
N ALA A 156 8.99 -3.15 -2.02
CA ALA A 156 8.07 -3.55 -0.94
C ALA A 156 8.15 -5.05 -0.67
N PHE A 157 8.16 -5.88 -1.73
CA PHE A 157 8.30 -7.32 -1.57
C PHE A 157 9.65 -7.68 -0.95
N ASN A 158 10.74 -7.08 -1.44
CA ASN A 158 12.07 -7.36 -0.92
C ASN A 158 12.15 -7.03 0.57
N PHE A 159 11.78 -5.80 0.95
CA PHE A 159 11.74 -5.37 2.34
C PHE A 159 10.91 -6.30 3.23
N ALA A 160 9.66 -6.57 2.84
CA ALA A 160 8.73 -7.38 3.62
C ALA A 160 9.15 -8.85 3.78
N LEU A 161 10.07 -9.35 2.96
CA LEU A 161 10.42 -10.76 2.88
C LEU A 161 11.86 -11.08 3.27
N THR A 162 12.76 -10.08 3.28
CA THR A 162 14.19 -10.28 3.55
C THR A 162 14.70 -9.56 4.78
N GLU A 163 13.99 -8.55 5.28
CA GLU A 163 14.46 -7.75 6.42
C GLU A 163 13.92 -8.24 7.75
N GLY A 164 14.75 -8.27 8.80
CA GLY A 164 14.38 -8.61 10.19
C GLY A 164 14.55 -10.09 10.58
N ASP A 165 14.56 -10.36 11.88
CA ASP A 165 15.02 -11.66 12.45
C ASP A 165 14.24 -12.90 12.01
N ASN A 166 12.98 -12.72 11.58
CA ASN A 166 12.11 -13.80 11.12
C ASN A 166 11.81 -13.75 9.61
N ALA A 167 12.66 -13.08 8.83
CA ALA A 167 12.52 -13.01 7.38
C ALA A 167 12.44 -14.41 6.76
N PRO A 168 11.43 -14.72 5.94
CA PRO A 168 11.31 -16.03 5.31
C PRO A 168 12.39 -16.31 4.27
N PHE A 169 12.98 -15.26 3.69
CA PHE A 169 13.98 -15.39 2.63
C PHE A 169 15.22 -14.55 2.92
N LYS A 170 16.40 -15.04 2.52
CA LYS A 170 17.66 -14.26 2.53
C LYS A 170 17.71 -13.29 1.36
N ARG A 171 17.11 -13.68 0.23
CA ARG A 171 16.95 -12.85 -0.96
C ARG A 171 15.74 -13.32 -1.75
N ILE A 172 15.22 -12.44 -2.59
CA ILE A 172 14.21 -12.75 -3.60
C ILE A 172 14.67 -12.23 -4.97
N ALA A 173 14.11 -12.80 -6.04
CA ALA A 173 14.34 -12.32 -7.40
C ALA A 173 13.08 -12.48 -8.26
N VAL A 174 12.88 -11.55 -9.19
CA VAL A 174 11.83 -11.61 -10.22
C VAL A 174 12.47 -11.30 -11.55
N ASP A 175 12.53 -12.27 -12.44
CA ASP A 175 13.20 -12.18 -13.74
C ASP A 175 12.20 -12.30 -14.88
N VAL A 176 12.33 -11.45 -15.90
CA VAL A 176 11.46 -11.43 -17.07
C VAL A 176 12.12 -12.20 -18.22
N LEU A 177 11.41 -13.20 -18.74
CA LEU A 177 11.82 -14.03 -19.87
C LEU A 177 11.30 -13.47 -21.18
N HIS A 178 12.17 -13.45 -22.18
CA HIS A 178 11.82 -13.08 -23.55
C HIS A 178 12.07 -14.23 -24.53
N GLU A 179 11.41 -14.20 -25.68
CA GLU A 179 11.43 -15.27 -26.71
C GLU A 179 12.83 -15.75 -27.07
N ASN A 180 13.80 -14.83 -27.19
CA ASN A 180 15.14 -15.14 -27.67
C ASN A 180 16.15 -15.38 -26.54
N ASP A 181 15.72 -15.38 -25.27
CA ASP A 181 16.59 -15.70 -24.15
C ASP A 181 16.88 -17.21 -24.10
N GLN A 182 18.15 -17.58 -23.91
CA GLN A 182 18.55 -18.95 -23.64
C GLN A 182 18.73 -19.11 -22.13
N TYR A 183 17.99 -20.03 -21.54
CA TYR A 183 18.00 -20.25 -20.11
C TYR A 183 17.91 -21.74 -19.78
N ASP A 184 18.35 -22.06 -18.58
CA ASP A 184 18.09 -23.35 -17.95
C ASP A 184 17.11 -23.14 -16.80
N LEU A 185 16.10 -24.01 -16.74
CA LEU A 185 15.05 -23.98 -15.74
C LEU A 185 14.66 -25.41 -15.39
N HIS A 186 14.98 -25.81 -14.16
CA HIS A 186 14.61 -27.13 -13.65
C HIS A 186 14.56 -27.13 -12.13
N SER A 187 14.07 -28.22 -11.56
CA SER A 187 14.22 -28.53 -10.14
C SER A 187 15.14 -29.72 -9.98
N ASP A 188 16.05 -29.65 -9.01
CA ASP A 188 16.88 -30.79 -8.66
C ASP A 188 16.12 -31.79 -7.77
N LYS A 189 16.79 -32.89 -7.39
CA LYS A 189 16.21 -33.95 -6.55
C LYS A 189 15.96 -33.52 -5.11
N GLU A 190 16.56 -32.42 -4.68
CA GLU A 190 16.42 -31.84 -3.33
C GLU A 190 15.30 -30.79 -3.28
N GLY A 191 14.69 -30.49 -4.42
CA GLY A 191 13.61 -29.51 -4.56
C GLY A 191 14.10 -28.08 -4.75
N ASN A 192 15.39 -27.86 -5.04
CA ASN A 192 15.89 -26.55 -5.40
C ASN A 192 15.37 -26.14 -6.76
N PHE A 193 14.79 -24.95 -6.81
CA PHE A 193 14.39 -24.29 -8.04
C PHE A 193 15.60 -23.59 -8.66
N ILE A 194 16.10 -24.13 -9.76
CA ILE A 194 17.29 -23.65 -10.46
C ILE A 194 16.85 -22.89 -11.71
N PHE A 195 17.34 -21.66 -11.81
CA PHE A 195 17.13 -20.83 -12.99
C PHE A 195 18.40 -20.02 -13.28
N GLU A 196 18.85 -20.07 -14.52
CA GLU A 196 20.02 -19.35 -14.98
C GLU A 196 19.87 -18.93 -16.45
N PHE A 197 20.14 -17.66 -16.75
CA PHE A 197 20.33 -17.21 -18.13
C PHE A 197 21.67 -17.71 -18.65
N LYS A 198 21.65 -18.57 -19.67
CA LYS A 198 22.86 -18.99 -20.40
C LYS A 198 23.28 -17.92 -21.40
N LYS A 199 22.31 -17.25 -22.03
CA LYS A 199 22.54 -16.13 -22.96
C LYS A 199 21.30 -15.25 -23.04
N ILE A 200 21.48 -13.94 -22.90
CA ILE A 200 20.42 -12.96 -23.19
C ILE A 200 20.30 -12.78 -24.70
N GLY A 201 19.08 -12.88 -25.23
CA GLY A 201 18.82 -12.72 -26.66
C GLY A 201 19.09 -11.29 -27.14
N PHE A 202 19.51 -11.10 -28.38
CA PHE A 202 19.58 -9.76 -28.98
C PHE A 202 19.14 -9.80 -30.46
N PRO A 203 18.00 -9.16 -30.81
CA PRO A 203 17.01 -8.54 -29.91
C PRO A 203 16.35 -9.59 -28.99
N ARG A 204 15.87 -9.18 -27.81
CA ARG A 204 15.30 -10.13 -26.82
C ARG A 204 13.98 -10.78 -27.27
N GLY A 205 13.22 -10.11 -28.15
CA GLY A 205 11.89 -10.56 -28.58
C GLY A 205 10.79 -10.15 -27.61
N GLU A 206 9.60 -10.71 -27.75
CA GLU A 206 8.47 -10.44 -26.86
C GLU A 206 8.66 -11.09 -25.47
N ILE A 207 7.95 -10.58 -24.47
CA ILE A 207 7.94 -11.19 -23.13
C ILE A 207 7.13 -12.49 -23.18
N ILE A 208 7.72 -13.59 -22.75
CA ILE A 208 7.07 -14.92 -22.72
C ILE A 208 6.71 -15.40 -21.32
N GLY A 209 7.30 -14.80 -20.29
CA GLY A 209 6.98 -15.16 -18.91
C GLY A 209 7.79 -14.42 -17.85
N VAL A 210 7.51 -14.77 -16.60
CA VAL A 210 8.19 -14.24 -15.43
C VAL A 210 8.57 -15.37 -14.49
N ILE A 211 9.81 -15.37 -14.04
CA ILE A 211 10.35 -16.29 -13.04
C ILE A 211 10.41 -15.56 -11.70
N VAL A 212 9.85 -16.17 -10.66
CA VAL A 212 9.93 -15.67 -9.28
C VAL A 212 10.72 -16.66 -8.44
N ARG A 213 11.66 -16.16 -7.62
CA ARG A 213 12.54 -16.97 -6.77
C ARG A 213 12.68 -16.38 -5.37
N GLY A 214 12.75 -17.25 -4.38
CA GLY A 214 13.07 -16.91 -2.99
C GLY A 214 14.00 -17.94 -2.38
N TRP A 215 15.08 -17.48 -1.75
CA TRP A 215 16.05 -18.34 -1.07
C TRP A 215 15.73 -18.36 0.40
N LEU A 216 15.35 -19.52 0.93
CA LEU A 216 14.86 -19.63 2.30
C LEU A 216 15.92 -19.20 3.33
N SER A 217 15.48 -18.57 4.43
CA SER A 217 16.41 -18.14 5.49
C SER A 217 16.96 -19.30 6.31
N ASP A 218 16.13 -20.31 6.56
CA ASP A 218 16.43 -21.47 7.40
C ASP A 218 17.12 -22.62 6.65
N LYS A 219 17.17 -22.55 5.31
CA LYS A 219 17.71 -23.62 4.45
C LYS A 219 18.48 -23.00 3.30
N ASP A 220 19.48 -23.70 2.78
CA ASP A 220 20.13 -23.29 1.53
C ASP A 220 19.33 -23.75 0.30
N ILE A 221 18.00 -23.54 0.35
CA ILE A 221 17.06 -23.97 -0.67
C ILE A 221 16.46 -22.76 -1.38
N CYS A 222 16.52 -22.78 -2.71
CA CYS A 222 15.78 -21.85 -3.56
C CYS A 222 14.44 -22.46 -3.91
N ILE A 223 13.35 -21.74 -3.65
CA ILE A 223 12.03 -22.08 -4.17
C ILE A 223 11.62 -21.04 -5.21
N GLY A 224 10.81 -21.44 -6.17
CA GLY A 224 10.39 -20.52 -7.21
C GLY A 224 9.24 -21.03 -8.05
N LYS A 225 8.81 -20.19 -8.97
CA LYS A 225 7.78 -20.50 -9.94
C LYS A 225 8.00 -19.73 -11.24
N ALA A 226 7.85 -20.44 -12.35
CA ALA A 226 7.70 -19.83 -13.66
C ALA A 226 6.22 -19.57 -13.94
N TYR A 227 5.91 -18.39 -14.45
CA TYR A 227 4.60 -18.04 -14.95
C TYR A 227 4.71 -17.67 -16.43
N ASP A 228 3.98 -18.37 -17.29
CA ASP A 228 3.74 -17.91 -18.66
C ASP A 228 2.81 -16.68 -18.67
N ILE A 229 2.86 -15.91 -19.76
CA ILE A 229 2.00 -14.73 -19.94
C ILE A 229 0.53 -15.07 -19.78
N LYS A 230 0.05 -16.17 -20.36
CA LYS A 230 -1.37 -16.53 -20.34
C LYS A 230 -1.88 -16.70 -18.91
N THR A 231 -1.10 -17.35 -18.05
CA THR A 231 -1.39 -17.56 -16.64
C THR A 231 -1.38 -16.24 -15.87
N LEU A 232 -0.44 -15.34 -16.16
CA LEU A 232 -0.41 -14.01 -15.55
C LEU A 232 -1.61 -13.18 -16.00
N MET A 233 -1.94 -13.16 -17.28
CA MET A 233 -3.10 -12.42 -17.77
C MET A 233 -4.41 -12.95 -17.17
N GLY A 234 -4.60 -14.27 -17.05
CA GLY A 234 -5.76 -14.84 -16.35
C GLY A 234 -5.83 -14.41 -14.87
N LYS A 235 -4.70 -14.21 -14.20
CA LYS A 235 -4.65 -13.63 -12.85
C LYS A 235 -4.95 -12.13 -12.85
N ALA A 236 -4.50 -11.39 -13.86
CA ALA A 236 -4.78 -9.97 -14.00
C ALA A 236 -6.29 -9.74 -14.17
N GLU A 237 -6.98 -10.58 -14.95
CA GLU A 237 -8.45 -10.52 -15.13
C GLU A 237 -9.20 -10.63 -13.80
N GLN A 238 -8.70 -11.47 -12.90
CA GLN A 238 -9.36 -11.74 -11.62
C GLN A 238 -8.99 -10.73 -10.54
N HIS A 239 -7.77 -10.20 -10.57
CA HIS A 239 -7.19 -9.52 -9.40
C HIS A 239 -6.57 -8.15 -9.66
N SER A 240 -6.40 -7.73 -10.93
CA SER A 240 -5.87 -6.40 -11.27
C SER A 240 -7.02 -5.46 -11.61
N LYS A 241 -7.28 -4.45 -10.77
CA LYS A 241 -8.34 -3.49 -11.06
C LYS A 241 -8.05 -2.75 -12.36
N GLY A 242 -6.79 -2.35 -12.59
CA GLY A 242 -6.38 -1.73 -13.84
C GLY A 242 -6.73 -2.55 -15.07
N TYR A 243 -6.49 -3.86 -15.05
CA TYR A 243 -6.85 -4.72 -16.18
C TYR A 243 -8.37 -4.90 -16.33
N GLN A 244 -9.09 -5.05 -15.21
CA GLN A 244 -10.56 -5.13 -15.23
C GLN A 244 -11.20 -3.87 -15.84
N TYR A 245 -10.68 -2.69 -15.52
CA TYR A 245 -11.14 -1.43 -16.12
C TYR A 245 -10.81 -1.36 -17.61
N TYR A 246 -9.59 -1.74 -18.01
CA TYR A 246 -9.22 -1.85 -19.42
C TYR A 246 -10.20 -2.75 -20.20
N LEU A 247 -10.48 -3.96 -19.69
CA LEU A 247 -11.40 -4.89 -20.34
C LEU A 247 -12.83 -4.35 -20.42
N LYS A 248 -13.28 -3.67 -19.36
CA LYS A 248 -14.60 -3.02 -19.34
C LYS A 248 -14.69 -1.93 -20.40
N ASP A 249 -13.69 -1.05 -20.48
CA ASP A 249 -13.66 0.05 -21.45
C ASP A 249 -13.66 -0.47 -22.89
N MET A 250 -12.86 -1.52 -23.15
CA MET A 250 -12.86 -2.20 -24.45
C MET A 250 -14.21 -2.83 -24.77
N SER A 251 -14.88 -3.43 -23.79
CA SER A 251 -16.23 -3.98 -23.97
C SER A 251 -17.27 -2.90 -24.25
N ASP A 252 -17.24 -1.80 -23.49
CA ASP A 252 -18.15 -0.66 -23.66
C ASP A 252 -17.93 -0.01 -25.05
N LEU A 253 -16.68 0.08 -25.51
CA LEU A 253 -16.34 0.60 -26.84
C LEU A 253 -16.84 -0.32 -27.96
N ARG A 254 -16.66 -1.63 -27.84
CA ARG A 254 -17.19 -2.58 -28.83
C ARG A 254 -18.71 -2.51 -28.94
N LYS A 255 -19.39 -2.32 -27.81
CA LYS A 255 -20.84 -2.10 -27.80
C LYS A 255 -21.19 -0.79 -28.52
N ALA A 256 -20.52 0.31 -28.21
CA ALA A 256 -20.72 1.60 -28.88
C ALA A 256 -20.49 1.49 -30.40
N GLN A 257 -19.43 0.79 -30.83
CA GLN A 257 -19.12 0.54 -32.24
C GLN A 257 -20.24 -0.25 -32.94
N SER A 258 -20.81 -1.26 -32.26
CA SER A 258 -21.98 -1.99 -32.78
C SER A 258 -23.23 -1.12 -32.94
N GLU A 259 -23.32 -0.02 -32.18
CA GLU A 259 -24.37 1.00 -32.25
C GLU A 259 -24.00 2.16 -33.20
N GLY A 260 -22.90 2.06 -33.95
CA GLY A 260 -22.42 3.07 -34.91
C GLY A 260 -21.66 4.25 -34.29
N LYS A 261 -21.13 4.10 -33.07
CA LYS A 261 -20.31 5.10 -32.38
C LYS A 261 -18.88 4.62 -32.18
N ASP A 262 -17.90 5.40 -32.63
CA ASP A 262 -16.48 5.03 -32.54
C ASP A 262 -15.81 5.38 -31.20
N TYR A 263 -16.59 5.80 -30.20
CA TYR A 263 -16.09 6.24 -28.91
C TYR A 263 -17.06 5.92 -27.76
N ILE A 264 -16.52 5.85 -26.55
CA ILE A 264 -17.30 5.89 -25.30
C ILE A 264 -17.14 7.25 -24.62
N THR A 265 -18.13 7.63 -23.82
CA THR A 265 -18.07 8.89 -23.06
C THR A 265 -17.75 8.60 -21.61
N LYS A 266 -16.71 9.23 -21.07
CA LYS A 266 -16.37 9.21 -19.63
C LYS A 266 -16.30 10.64 -19.10
N GLY A 267 -17.27 11.01 -18.28
CA GLY A 267 -17.49 12.42 -17.93
C GLY A 267 -17.77 13.23 -19.20
N ASP A 268 -17.05 14.32 -19.40
CA ASP A 268 -17.19 15.17 -20.60
C ASP A 268 -16.22 14.79 -21.73
N LYS A 269 -15.46 13.70 -21.58
CA LYS A 269 -14.44 13.27 -22.55
C LYS A 269 -14.92 12.11 -23.40
N LYS A 270 -14.67 12.22 -24.71
CA LYS A 270 -14.76 11.11 -25.66
C LYS A 270 -13.46 10.30 -25.58
N ILE A 271 -13.61 9.00 -25.41
CA ILE A 271 -12.51 8.04 -25.30
C ILE A 271 -12.58 7.12 -26.51
N TYR A 272 -11.52 7.11 -27.31
CA TYR A 272 -11.36 6.26 -28.48
C TYR A 272 -10.49 5.05 -28.14
N GLU A 273 -10.44 4.06 -29.04
CA GLU A 273 -9.64 2.83 -28.83
C GLU A 273 -8.18 3.12 -28.46
N LYS A 274 -7.54 4.07 -29.16
CA LYS A 274 -6.16 4.50 -28.90
C LYS A 274 -5.93 5.08 -27.50
N ASP A 275 -6.98 5.55 -26.84
CA ASP A 275 -6.92 6.14 -25.51
C ASP A 275 -7.07 5.08 -24.41
N ILE A 276 -7.46 3.84 -24.77
CA ILE A 276 -7.64 2.71 -23.85
C ILE A 276 -6.37 1.85 -23.88
N VAL A 277 -5.43 2.15 -22.98
CA VAL A 277 -4.13 1.47 -22.92
C VAL A 277 -4.15 0.38 -21.86
N SER A 278 -3.76 -0.83 -22.25
CA SER A 278 -3.56 -1.94 -21.29
C SER A 278 -2.32 -1.68 -20.43
N PRO A 279 -2.41 -1.83 -19.09
CA PRO A 279 -1.24 -1.70 -18.22
C PRO A 279 -0.20 -2.81 -18.44
N TYR A 280 -0.57 -3.90 -19.11
CA TYR A 280 0.31 -5.05 -19.39
C TYR A 280 0.90 -5.03 -20.81
N VAL A 281 0.80 -3.90 -21.52
CA VAL A 281 1.33 -3.72 -22.89
C VAL A 281 2.27 -2.51 -22.93
N GLY A 282 3.28 -2.57 -23.79
CA GLY A 282 4.25 -1.47 -23.98
C GLY A 282 5.35 -1.43 -22.93
N ALA A 283 5.91 -0.25 -22.68
CA ALA A 283 7.12 -0.07 -21.87
C ALA A 283 7.00 -0.60 -20.43
N ASN A 284 5.79 -0.61 -19.86
CA ASN A 284 5.56 -1.01 -18.47
C ASN A 284 5.16 -2.49 -18.32
N ALA A 285 5.04 -3.24 -19.42
CA ALA A 285 4.53 -4.62 -19.40
C ALA A 285 5.38 -5.53 -18.50
N SER A 286 6.71 -5.45 -18.63
CA SER A 286 7.66 -6.23 -17.82
C SER A 286 7.49 -6.00 -16.32
N GLU A 287 7.33 -4.74 -15.93
CA GLU A 287 7.14 -4.34 -14.53
C GLU A 287 5.80 -4.82 -13.98
N MET A 288 4.70 -4.59 -14.72
CA MET A 288 3.36 -4.98 -14.29
C MET A 288 3.20 -6.50 -14.19
N LEU A 289 3.79 -7.25 -15.12
CA LEU A 289 3.84 -8.71 -15.06
C LEU A 289 4.67 -9.19 -13.87
N SER A 290 5.81 -8.54 -13.60
CA SER A 290 6.67 -8.85 -12.44
C SER A 290 5.96 -8.60 -11.12
N LYS A 291 5.26 -7.47 -10.98
CA LYS A 291 4.44 -7.14 -9.81
C LYS A 291 3.34 -8.17 -9.58
N LEU A 292 2.65 -8.58 -10.65
CA LEU A 292 1.59 -9.59 -10.57
C LEU A 292 2.12 -10.98 -10.19
N ALA A 293 3.25 -11.39 -10.77
CA ALA A 293 3.91 -12.65 -10.45
C ALA A 293 4.41 -12.66 -9.00
N GLY A 294 5.10 -11.60 -8.58
CA GLY A 294 5.58 -11.40 -7.21
C GLY A 294 4.43 -11.42 -6.19
N LYS A 295 3.36 -10.64 -6.43
CA LYS A 295 2.15 -10.64 -5.58
C LYS A 295 1.54 -12.05 -5.50
N SER A 296 1.52 -12.79 -6.60
CA SER A 296 0.94 -14.14 -6.65
C SER A 296 1.77 -15.17 -5.89
N PHE A 297 3.10 -15.08 -5.95
CA PHE A 297 4.00 -16.05 -5.35
C PHE A 297 4.32 -15.73 -3.88
N PHE A 298 4.61 -14.46 -3.56
CA PHE A 298 5.11 -14.08 -2.24
C PHE A 298 4.02 -13.77 -1.21
N ARG A 299 2.79 -13.45 -1.63
CA ARG A 299 1.70 -13.08 -0.70
C ARG A 299 1.44 -14.11 0.41
N PRO A 300 1.44 -15.44 0.16
CA PRO A 300 1.32 -16.42 1.23
C PRO A 300 2.41 -16.27 2.31
N TYR A 301 3.66 -16.05 1.90
CA TYR A 301 4.80 -15.90 2.82
C TYR A 301 4.70 -14.64 3.66
N MET A 302 4.29 -13.51 3.07
CA MET A 302 4.03 -12.27 3.80
C MET A 302 2.93 -12.48 4.86
N LYS A 303 1.81 -13.13 4.48
CA LYS A 303 0.72 -13.42 5.41
C LYS A 303 1.15 -14.33 6.57
N THR A 304 1.85 -15.41 6.28
CA THR A 304 2.35 -16.33 7.33
C THR A 304 3.33 -15.62 8.27
N ARG A 305 4.22 -14.79 7.72
CA ARG A 305 5.17 -14.01 8.52
C ARG A 305 4.46 -13.07 9.49
N ASN A 306 3.51 -12.29 8.99
CA ASN A 306 2.72 -11.36 9.81
C ASN A 306 1.92 -12.09 10.87
N ALA A 307 1.27 -13.21 10.54
CA ALA A 307 0.54 -14.03 11.51
C ALA A 307 1.44 -14.61 12.63
N ARG A 308 2.67 -15.03 12.29
CA ARG A 308 3.65 -15.52 13.28
C ARG A 308 4.23 -14.39 14.16
N ALA A 309 4.22 -13.17 13.66
CA ALA A 309 4.66 -11.99 14.38
C ALA A 309 3.57 -11.41 15.30
N MET A 310 2.29 -11.79 15.17
CA MET A 310 1.25 -11.40 16.12
C MET A 310 1.29 -12.32 17.35
N LYS A 311 2.12 -11.98 18.34
CA LYS A 311 2.11 -12.56 19.70
C LYS A 311 2.10 -11.46 20.74
#